data_AF-A0A251U2V7-F1
#
_entry.id   AF-A0A251U2V7-F1
#
_cell.length_a   1.000
_cell.length_b   1.000
_cell.length_c   1.000
_cell.angle_alpha   90.00
_cell.angle_beta   90.00
_cell.angle_gamma   90.00
#
_symmetry.space_group_name_H-M   'P 1'
#
loop_
_entity.id
_entity.type
_entity.pdbx_description
1 polymer ?
#
loop_
_entity_poly.entity_id
_entity_poly.type
_entity_poly.pdbx_seq_one_letter_code
_entity_poly.pdbx_strand_id
1 'polypeptide(L)'
;MPAALDCENGGLLSVKFNRKPCLAGVEQSRSDETGLPLTFTPVNPKKGVIHLSIDVNIKFLASTGCDDESTVWKVKYDKALKQYAVMVGGVEGNPGPETLENWFKIEKTKDGYKLVFCPSVCSYCKVMCKAVGIVDDEDGSQRLVLNNDPASFVFWKTNLFHSTSPLFHGCSNK
;
A
#
# COMPACT_ATOMS: atom_id res chain seq x y z
N MET A 1 4.71 -0.27 -8.31
CA MET A 1 6.03 -0.79 -8.72
C MET A 1 7.11 -0.13 -7.89
N PRO A 2 8.19 -0.84 -7.55
CA PRO A 2 9.37 -0.24 -6.94
C PRO A 2 9.96 0.82 -7.88
N ALA A 3 10.58 1.83 -7.30
CA ALA A 3 11.34 2.83 -8.05
C ALA A 3 12.69 2.27 -8.53
N ALA A 4 13.28 1.34 -7.77
CA ALA A 4 14.43 0.57 -8.21
C ALA A 4 14.01 -0.45 -9.27
N LEU A 5 14.76 -0.52 -10.37
CA LEU A 5 14.55 -1.49 -11.44
C LEU A 5 15.64 -2.56 -11.31
N ASP A 6 15.44 -3.52 -10.41
CA ASP A 6 16.33 -4.67 -10.18
C ASP A 6 15.82 -5.96 -10.85
N CYS A 7 14.60 -5.95 -11.40
CA CYS A 7 13.89 -7.12 -11.96
C CYS A 7 13.65 -8.25 -10.94
N GLU A 8 13.91 -8.02 -9.65
CA GLU A 8 13.70 -8.99 -8.58
C GLU A 8 12.38 -8.73 -7.86
N ASN A 9 11.90 -7.48 -7.89
CA ASN A 9 10.71 -7.06 -7.17
C ASN A 9 9.71 -6.32 -8.07
N GLY A 10 8.43 -6.60 -7.85
CA GLY A 10 7.33 -6.09 -8.65
C GLY A 10 6.35 -5.22 -7.89
N GLY A 11 5.12 -5.20 -8.38
CA GLY A 11 4.03 -4.44 -7.83
C GLY A 11 3.54 -4.94 -6.47
N LEU A 12 2.46 -4.31 -6.02
CA LEU A 12 1.86 -4.62 -4.73
C LEU A 12 0.68 -5.56 -4.92
N LEU A 13 0.59 -6.56 -4.06
CA LEU A 13 -0.45 -7.58 -4.07
C LEU A 13 -1.26 -7.54 -2.77
N SER A 14 -2.48 -8.07 -2.85
CA SER A 14 -3.30 -8.43 -1.70
C SER A 14 -3.23 -9.94 -1.57
N VAL A 15 -2.92 -10.43 -0.37
CA VAL A 15 -2.60 -11.85 -0.13
C VAL A 15 -3.22 -12.39 1.15
N LYS A 16 -3.37 -13.72 1.22
CA LYS A 16 -3.75 -14.38 2.46
C LYS A 16 -2.66 -14.13 3.49
N PHE A 17 -3.08 -13.79 4.71
CA PHE A 17 -2.16 -13.46 5.79
C PHE A 17 -2.66 -14.08 7.09
N ASN A 18 -1.75 -14.66 7.88
CA ASN A 18 -2.05 -15.34 9.14
C ASN A 18 -3.18 -16.39 9.06
N ARG A 19 -3.15 -17.26 8.03
CA ARG A 19 -4.14 -18.33 7.78
C ARG A 19 -5.58 -17.85 7.63
N LYS A 20 -5.82 -16.55 7.42
CA LYS A 20 -7.15 -16.04 7.11
C LYS A 20 -7.62 -16.58 5.75
N PRO A 21 -8.91 -16.93 5.62
CA PRO A 21 -9.45 -17.40 4.34
C PRO A 21 -9.43 -16.29 3.29
N CYS A 22 -9.62 -15.04 3.71
CA CYS A 22 -9.63 -13.85 2.86
C CYS A 22 -8.24 -13.21 2.72
N LEU A 23 -8.03 -12.52 1.60
CA LEU A 23 -6.83 -11.70 1.43
C LEU A 23 -6.85 -10.57 2.46
N ALA A 24 -5.81 -10.49 3.29
CA ALA A 24 -5.74 -9.60 4.45
C ALA A 24 -4.41 -8.85 4.54
N GLY A 25 -3.33 -9.38 3.96
CA GLY A 25 -2.01 -8.75 3.96
C GLY A 25 -1.76 -7.97 2.67
N VAL A 26 -0.88 -6.99 2.76
CA VAL A 26 -0.29 -6.31 1.60
C VAL A 26 1.17 -6.74 1.48
N GLU A 27 1.57 -7.18 0.29
CA GLU A 27 2.95 -7.58 0.01
C GLU A 27 3.47 -7.00 -1.30
N GLN A 28 4.80 -6.94 -1.41
CA GLN A 28 5.49 -6.73 -2.68
C GLN A 28 5.71 -8.09 -3.37
N SER A 29 5.47 -8.14 -4.68
CA SER A 29 5.78 -9.33 -5.48
C SER A 29 7.29 -9.51 -5.62
N ARG A 30 7.75 -10.76 -5.57
CA ARG A 30 9.13 -11.18 -5.88
C ARG A 30 9.35 -11.52 -7.37
N SER A 31 8.47 -11.04 -8.23
CA SER A 31 8.61 -11.13 -9.68
C SER A 31 8.41 -9.74 -10.29
N ASP A 32 8.74 -9.53 -11.55
CA ASP A 32 8.61 -8.25 -12.25
C ASP A 32 7.16 -7.87 -12.63
N GLU A 33 6.17 -8.58 -12.07
CA GLU A 33 4.76 -8.34 -12.34
C GLU A 33 4.27 -6.97 -11.84
N THR A 34 3.24 -6.42 -12.48
CA THR A 34 2.74 -5.07 -12.16
C THR A 34 1.99 -4.98 -10.83
N GLY A 35 1.54 -6.12 -10.29
CA GLY A 35 0.69 -6.19 -9.10
C GLY A 35 -0.76 -5.77 -9.36
N LEU A 36 -1.51 -5.56 -8.27
CA LEU A 36 -2.93 -5.20 -8.32
C LEU A 36 -3.12 -3.69 -8.49
N PRO A 37 -4.08 -3.25 -9.34
CA PRO A 37 -4.46 -1.85 -9.41
C PRO A 37 -4.99 -1.32 -8.08
N LEU A 38 -4.65 -0.06 -7.77
CA LEU A 38 -5.13 0.64 -6.58
C LEU A 38 -5.62 2.05 -6.92
N THR A 39 -6.40 2.62 -6.01
CA THR A 39 -6.86 4.01 -6.08
C THR A 39 -6.56 4.75 -4.80
N PHE A 40 -6.37 6.06 -4.93
CA PHE A 40 -6.21 6.99 -3.83
C PHE A 40 -7.44 7.87 -3.70
N THR A 41 -7.98 7.98 -2.49
CA THR A 41 -9.08 8.89 -2.17
C THR A 41 -8.59 9.91 -1.16
N PRO A 42 -8.46 11.21 -1.52
CA PRO A 42 -8.00 12.23 -0.59
C PRO A 42 -9.05 12.50 0.48
N VAL A 43 -8.61 12.90 1.67
CA VAL A 43 -9.47 13.29 2.80
C VAL A 43 -10.54 14.31 2.43
N ASN A 44 -10.28 15.12 1.39
CA ASN A 44 -11.28 15.94 0.72
C ASN A 44 -11.47 15.48 -0.73
N PRO A 45 -12.45 14.58 -1.01
CA PRO A 45 -12.63 13.95 -2.32
C PRO A 45 -12.95 14.92 -3.46
N LYS A 46 -13.46 16.13 -3.13
CA LYS A 46 -13.88 17.12 -4.13
C LYS A 46 -12.74 17.70 -4.96
N LYS A 47 -11.47 17.46 -4.56
CA LYS A 47 -10.31 18.09 -5.19
C LYS A 47 -9.74 17.36 -6.41
N GLY A 48 -10.15 16.11 -6.72
CA GLY A 48 -9.82 15.37 -7.96
C GLY A 48 -8.33 15.07 -8.22
N VAL A 49 -7.41 15.78 -7.57
CA VAL A 49 -5.96 15.70 -7.68
C VAL A 49 -5.41 15.16 -6.37
N ILE A 50 -4.51 14.18 -6.46
CA ILE A 50 -3.78 13.65 -5.31
C ILE A 50 -2.55 14.52 -5.08
N HIS A 51 -2.54 15.25 -3.97
CA HIS A 51 -1.41 16.08 -3.57
C HIS A 51 -0.49 15.33 -2.60
N LEU A 52 0.79 15.71 -2.60
CA LEU A 52 1.74 15.21 -1.62
C LEU A 52 1.36 15.66 -0.21
N SER A 53 1.69 14.83 0.78
CA SER A 53 1.53 15.10 2.21
C SER A 53 0.09 15.41 2.67
N ILE A 54 -0.92 15.08 1.85
CA ILE A 54 -2.33 15.08 2.22
C ILE A 54 -2.76 13.66 2.61
N ASP A 55 -3.60 13.56 3.65
CA ASP A 55 -4.18 12.29 4.07
C ASP A 55 -5.03 11.69 2.94
N VAL A 56 -4.76 10.44 2.61
CA VAL A 56 -5.45 9.64 1.59
C VAL A 56 -5.80 8.26 2.15
N ASN A 57 -6.93 7.72 1.75
CA ASN A 57 -7.15 6.28 1.80
C ASN A 57 -6.55 5.64 0.54
N ILE A 58 -6.01 4.44 0.70
CA ILE A 58 -5.49 3.59 -0.38
C ILE A 58 -6.36 2.35 -0.43
N LYS A 59 -6.81 1.93 -1.62
CA LYS A 59 -7.59 0.70 -1.78
C LYS A 59 -7.21 -0.05 -3.04
N PHE A 60 -7.19 -1.37 -2.98
CA PHE A 60 -7.11 -2.20 -4.18
C PHE A 60 -8.44 -2.23 -4.93
N LEU A 61 -8.38 -2.31 -6.27
CA LEU A 61 -9.58 -2.47 -7.12
C LEU A 61 -10.02 -3.93 -7.29
N ALA A 62 -9.17 -4.89 -6.91
CA ALA A 62 -9.49 -6.31 -6.98
C ALA A 62 -10.24 -6.79 -5.73
N SER A 63 -11.15 -7.76 -5.90
CA SER A 63 -11.85 -8.41 -4.77
C SER A 63 -10.87 -9.14 -3.85
N THR A 64 -11.14 -9.15 -2.54
CA THR A 64 -10.37 -9.86 -1.51
C THR A 64 -10.65 -11.38 -1.48
N GLY A 65 -11.44 -11.89 -2.44
CA GLY A 65 -11.95 -13.26 -2.45
C GLY A 65 -13.07 -13.50 -1.43
N CYS A 66 -13.46 -12.45 -0.70
CA CYS A 66 -14.56 -12.43 0.26
C CYS A 66 -15.39 -11.18 -0.01
N ASP A 67 -16.66 -11.36 -0.36
CA ASP A 67 -17.50 -10.29 -0.88
C ASP A 67 -17.78 -9.15 0.12
N ASP A 68 -17.57 -9.40 1.42
CA ASP A 68 -17.84 -8.45 2.51
C ASP A 68 -16.58 -7.75 3.07
N GLU A 69 -15.38 -8.11 2.60
CA GLU A 69 -14.13 -7.59 3.17
C GLU A 69 -13.58 -6.41 2.35
N SER A 70 -13.47 -5.26 3.00
CA SER A 70 -12.95 -4.02 2.41
C SER A 70 -11.51 -4.18 1.91
N THR A 71 -11.22 -3.64 0.73
CA THR A 71 -9.87 -3.57 0.16
C THR A 71 -9.08 -2.33 0.58
N VAL A 72 -9.67 -1.50 1.46
CA VAL A 72 -9.04 -0.29 2.00
C VAL A 72 -7.91 -0.69 2.93
N TRP A 73 -6.78 -0.01 2.77
CA TRP A 73 -5.60 -0.24 3.58
C TRP A 73 -5.77 0.33 4.98
N LYS A 74 -5.20 -0.37 5.95
CA LYS A 74 -5.08 0.06 7.34
C LYS A 74 -3.78 -0.41 7.95
N VAL A 75 -3.36 0.27 9.00
CA VAL A 75 -2.23 -0.13 9.83
C VAL A 75 -2.73 -0.97 11.01
N LYS A 76 -2.10 -2.12 11.26
CA LYS A 76 -2.39 -2.95 12.43
C LYS A 76 -1.12 -3.59 12.96
N TYR A 77 -0.98 -3.65 14.29
CA TYR A 77 0.10 -4.41 14.90
C TYR A 77 -0.05 -5.90 14.60
N ASP A 78 0.98 -6.47 13.99
CA ASP A 78 1.09 -7.90 13.75
C ASP A 78 2.03 -8.55 14.78
N LYS A 79 1.55 -9.63 15.41
CA LYS A 79 2.29 -10.29 16.49
C LYS A 79 3.43 -11.17 15.99
N ALA A 80 3.32 -11.74 14.79
CA ALA A 80 4.35 -12.59 14.20
C ALA A 80 5.52 -11.72 13.72
N LEU A 81 5.21 -10.65 12.99
CA LEU A 81 6.21 -9.67 12.52
C LEU A 81 6.77 -8.80 13.64
N LYS A 82 6.06 -8.68 14.77
CA LYS A 82 6.35 -7.74 15.87
C LYS A 82 6.47 -6.29 15.38
N GLN A 83 5.69 -5.95 14.38
CA GLN A 83 5.69 -4.65 13.71
C GLN A 83 4.27 -4.21 13.38
N TYR A 84 4.10 -2.91 13.12
CA TYR A 84 2.86 -2.39 12.56
C TYR A 84 2.86 -2.67 11.06
N ALA A 85 2.03 -3.61 10.62
CA ALA A 85 1.92 -4.01 9.23
C ALA A 85 0.79 -3.25 8.52
N VAL A 86 0.94 -3.10 7.21
CA VAL A 86 -0.10 -2.61 6.32
C VAL A 86 -0.95 -3.80 5.86
N MET A 87 -2.25 -3.71 6.11
CA MET A 87 -3.24 -4.75 5.85
C MET A 87 -4.42 -4.16 5.09
N VAL A 88 -5.28 -5.00 4.51
CA VAL A 88 -6.60 -4.57 4.02
C VAL A 88 -7.67 -4.70 5.13
N GLY A 89 -8.92 -4.35 4.82
CA GLY A 89 -10.04 -4.36 5.76
C GLY A 89 -10.20 -3.06 6.56
N GLY A 90 -9.68 -1.94 6.05
CA GLY A 90 -9.91 -0.59 6.57
C GLY A 90 -11.27 -0.02 6.17
N VAL A 91 -11.52 1.22 6.59
CA VAL A 91 -12.73 1.98 6.27
C VAL A 91 -12.34 3.22 5.46
N GLU A 92 -12.99 3.41 4.31
CA GLU A 92 -12.80 4.61 3.47
C GLU A 92 -13.60 5.78 4.05
N GLY A 93 -12.98 6.97 4.13
CA GLY A 93 -13.61 8.17 4.64
C GLY A 93 -13.73 8.21 6.18
N ASN A 94 -14.75 8.93 6.67
CA ASN A 94 -14.97 9.22 8.09
C ASN A 94 -13.69 9.73 8.81
N PRO A 95 -13.05 10.82 8.33
CA PRO A 95 -11.77 11.28 8.88
C PRO A 95 -11.93 11.68 10.35
N GLY A 96 -11.20 10.98 11.23
CA GLY A 96 -11.27 11.21 12.65
C GLY A 96 -10.58 10.10 13.45
N PRO A 97 -10.79 10.07 14.78
CA PRO A 97 -10.19 9.07 15.66
C PRO A 97 -10.55 7.62 15.30
N GLU A 98 -11.76 7.39 14.78
CA GLU A 98 -12.29 6.05 14.49
C GLU A 98 -11.68 5.39 13.25
N THR A 99 -11.07 6.18 12.37
CA THR A 99 -10.46 5.69 11.12
C THR A 99 -8.99 6.04 11.02
N LEU A 100 -8.37 6.44 12.12
CA LEU A 100 -7.03 7.02 12.18
C LEU A 100 -5.99 6.13 11.50
N GLU A 101 -6.12 4.81 11.66
CA GLU A 101 -5.24 3.79 11.08
C GLU A 101 -5.39 3.57 9.57
N ASN A 102 -6.40 4.18 8.92
CA ASN A 102 -6.71 4.00 7.49
C ASN A 102 -6.12 5.10 6.60
N TRP A 103 -5.43 6.09 7.19
CA TRP A 103 -4.95 7.29 6.51
C TRP A 103 -3.44 7.26 6.29
N PHE A 104 -3.05 7.44 5.04
CA PHE A 104 -1.67 7.48 4.59
C PHE A 104 -1.38 8.81 3.91
N LYS A 105 -0.10 9.10 3.71
CA LYS A 105 0.38 10.23 2.92
C LYS A 105 1.35 9.72 1.86
N ILE A 106 1.40 10.44 0.76
CA ILE A 106 2.39 10.21 -0.30
C ILE A 106 3.41 11.35 -0.20
N GLU A 107 4.69 10.98 -0.14
CA GLU A 107 5.80 11.94 -0.10
C GLU A 107 6.79 11.63 -1.21
N LYS A 108 7.55 12.64 -1.63
CA LYS A 108 8.58 12.49 -2.67
C LYS A 108 9.84 11.82 -2.11
N THR A 109 10.45 10.95 -2.91
CA THR A 109 11.81 10.45 -2.70
C THR A 109 12.71 10.97 -3.83
N LYS A 110 14.00 10.61 -3.81
CA LYS A 110 14.93 10.97 -4.90
C LYS A 110 14.45 10.41 -6.25
N ASP A 111 13.99 9.16 -6.24
CA ASP A 111 13.75 8.36 -7.45
C ASP A 111 12.26 8.03 -7.67
N GLY A 112 11.36 8.53 -6.82
CA GLY A 112 9.93 8.26 -6.90
C GLY A 112 9.14 8.85 -5.72
N TYR A 113 8.33 8.01 -5.10
CA TYR A 113 7.49 8.38 -3.96
C TYR A 113 7.53 7.31 -2.88
N LYS A 114 7.33 7.71 -1.62
CA LYS A 114 7.15 6.79 -0.49
C LYS A 114 5.76 6.98 0.11
N LEU A 115 5.25 5.93 0.72
CA LEU A 115 4.05 5.98 1.55
C LEU A 115 4.45 6.25 2.99
N VAL A 116 3.66 7.05 3.69
CA VAL A 116 3.90 7.44 5.08
C VAL A 116 2.62 7.28 5.88
N PHE A 117 2.71 6.68 7.06
CA PHE A 117 1.66 6.72 8.05
C PHE A 117 1.98 7.82 9.05
N CYS A 118 1.27 8.95 8.95
CA CYS A 118 1.36 10.08 9.87
C CYS A 118 0.08 10.91 9.73
N PRO A 119 -1.06 10.34 10.13
CA PRO A 119 -2.37 10.88 9.82
C PRO A 119 -2.62 12.20 10.55
N SER A 120 -3.25 13.17 9.86
CA SER A 120 -3.60 14.48 10.41
C SER A 120 -5.10 14.71 10.54
N VAL A 121 -5.89 13.66 10.37
CA VAL A 121 -7.37 13.67 10.48
C VAL A 121 -7.88 13.82 11.92
N CYS A 122 -7.00 13.74 12.92
CA CYS A 122 -7.33 13.96 14.33
C CYS A 122 -6.21 14.76 15.01
N SER A 123 -6.49 16.02 15.36
CA SER A 123 -5.47 16.95 15.88
C SER A 123 -4.99 16.65 17.31
N TYR A 124 -5.81 15.96 18.11
CA TYR A 124 -5.50 15.62 19.51
C TYR A 124 -5.05 14.15 19.69
N CYS A 125 -5.12 13.34 18.63
CA CYS A 125 -4.70 11.95 18.68
C CYS A 125 -3.18 11.85 18.69
N LYS A 126 -2.62 10.98 19.53
CA LYS A 126 -1.21 10.63 19.49
C LYS A 126 -0.99 9.57 18.42
N VAL A 127 -0.27 9.93 17.36
CA VAL A 127 -0.02 9.07 16.21
C VAL A 127 1.46 8.76 16.10
N MET A 128 1.77 7.54 15.67
CA MET A 128 3.11 7.19 15.24
C MET A 128 3.30 7.72 13.82
N CYS A 129 4.37 8.48 13.59
CA CYS A 129 4.74 8.97 12.26
C CYS A 129 5.94 8.19 11.73
N LYS A 130 5.69 7.32 10.74
CA LYS A 130 6.70 6.45 10.13
C LYS A 130 6.45 6.27 8.64
N ALA A 131 7.52 5.97 7.90
CA ALA A 131 7.39 5.56 6.51
C ALA A 131 6.90 4.10 6.43
N VAL A 132 6.39 3.73 5.27
CA VAL A 132 6.13 2.34 4.91
C VAL A 132 7.38 1.77 4.24
N GLY A 133 7.95 0.75 4.84
CA GLY A 133 9.04 -0.07 4.30
C GLY A 133 8.59 -1.49 4.04
N ILE A 134 9.56 -2.35 3.69
CA ILE A 134 9.34 -3.74 3.32
C ILE A 134 10.25 -4.63 4.16
N VAL A 135 9.71 -5.73 4.69
CA VAL A 135 10.45 -6.75 5.44
C VAL A 135 10.01 -8.13 5.01
N ASP A 136 10.93 -9.10 5.08
CA ASP A 136 10.60 -10.51 4.87
C ASP A 136 9.94 -11.08 6.12
N ASP A 137 8.83 -11.80 5.95
CA ASP A 137 8.25 -12.63 7.01
C ASP A 137 8.94 -14.00 7.09
N GLU A 138 8.52 -14.83 8.06
CA GLU A 138 9.10 -16.16 8.26
C GLU A 138 8.91 -17.10 7.05
N ASP A 139 7.91 -16.85 6.22
CA ASP A 139 7.61 -17.61 5.00
C ASP A 139 8.32 -17.01 3.75
N GLY A 140 9.08 -15.94 3.93
CA GLY A 140 9.79 -15.24 2.86
C GLY A 140 8.91 -14.28 2.03
N SER A 141 7.69 -13.96 2.46
CA SER A 141 6.86 -12.93 1.83
C SER A 141 7.33 -11.53 2.20
N GLN A 142 7.39 -10.61 1.23
CA GLN A 142 7.78 -9.22 1.44
C GLN A 142 6.62 -8.35 1.94
N ARG A 143 6.48 -8.24 3.27
CA ARG A 143 5.40 -7.51 3.94
C ARG A 143 5.66 -6.01 4.03
N LEU A 144 4.60 -5.22 3.83
CA LEU A 144 4.65 -3.78 4.07
C LEU A 144 4.46 -3.47 5.56
N VAL A 145 5.37 -2.70 6.13
CA VAL A 145 5.43 -2.39 7.57
C VAL A 145 5.82 -0.94 7.84
N LEU A 146 5.47 -0.43 9.01
CA LEU A 146 5.89 0.89 9.46
C LEU A 146 7.29 0.82 10.08
N ASN A 147 8.27 1.41 9.41
CA ASN A 147 9.66 1.43 9.85
C ASN A 147 10.36 2.75 9.48
N ASN A 148 11.67 2.80 9.68
CA ASN A 148 12.48 3.99 9.37
C ASN A 148 13.15 3.90 7.98
N ASP A 149 12.94 2.80 7.26
CA ASP A 149 13.60 2.47 5.99
C ASP A 149 12.54 2.45 4.87
N PRO A 150 12.23 3.62 4.27
CA PRO A 150 11.13 3.76 3.34
C PRO A 150 11.34 2.95 2.05
N ALA A 151 10.31 2.23 1.63
CA ALA A 151 10.25 1.73 0.27
C ALA A 151 9.85 2.86 -0.70
N SER A 152 10.52 2.90 -1.86
CA SER A 152 10.27 3.89 -2.90
C SER A 152 9.55 3.25 -4.07
N PHE A 153 8.50 3.91 -4.55
CA PHE A 153 7.58 3.44 -5.57
C PHE A 153 7.42 4.47 -6.70
N VAL A 154 7.06 3.96 -7.87
CA VAL A 154 6.57 4.76 -9.00
C VAL A 154 5.14 4.32 -9.36
N PHE A 155 4.32 5.30 -9.76
CA PHE A 155 2.91 5.12 -10.06
C PHE A 155 2.63 5.20 -11.55
N TRP A 156 1.84 4.25 -12.05
CA TRP A 156 1.46 4.12 -13.45
C TRP A 156 -0.07 4.15 -13.51
N LYS A 157 -0.61 4.83 -14.50
CA LYS A 157 -2.05 4.80 -14.72
C LYS A 157 -2.43 3.47 -15.35
N THR A 158 -3.35 2.74 -14.72
CA THR A 158 -3.98 1.58 -15.36
C THR A 158 -5.13 2.03 -16.26
N ASN A 159 -5.26 1.41 -17.43
CA ASN A 159 -6.43 1.56 -18.29
C ASN A 159 -7.24 0.27 -18.17
N LEU A 160 -8.31 0.28 -17.36
CA LEU A 160 -9.16 -0.89 -17.13
C LEU A 160 -9.85 -1.43 -18.40
N PHE A 161 -9.79 -0.71 -19.51
CA PHE A 161 -10.36 -1.08 -20.82
C PHE A 161 -9.34 -1.64 -21.83
N HIS A 162 -8.05 -1.65 -21.50
CA HIS A 162 -7.01 -2.34 -22.26
C HIS A 162 -6.07 -2.99 -21.25
N SER A 163 -6.25 -4.29 -21.01
CA SER A 163 -5.40 -5.10 -20.12
C SER A 163 -4.04 -5.40 -20.77
N THR A 164 -3.35 -4.40 -21.27
CA THR A 164 -1.93 -4.51 -21.61
C THR A 164 -1.14 -3.97 -20.43
N SER A 165 -0.56 -4.87 -19.64
CA SER A 165 0.48 -4.50 -18.67
C SER A 165 1.52 -3.64 -19.39
N PRO A 166 1.96 -2.50 -18.82
CA PRO A 166 3.06 -1.77 -19.41
C PRO A 166 4.26 -2.72 -19.52
N LEU A 167 4.68 -3.00 -20.76
CA LEU A 167 5.86 -3.82 -21.02
C LEU A 167 7.08 -3.05 -20.52
N PHE A 168 7.59 -3.45 -19.36
CA PHE A 168 8.88 -3.02 -18.86
C PHE A 168 9.96 -3.60 -19.77
N HIS A 169 10.32 -2.85 -20.82
CA HIS A 169 11.42 -3.19 -21.72
C HIS A 169 12.73 -2.99 -20.95
N GLY A 170 13.16 -4.02 -20.22
CA GLY A 170 14.40 -3.96 -19.43
C GLY A 170 14.81 -5.30 -18.81
N CYS A 171 13.87 -6.20 -18.52
CA CYS A 171 14.18 -7.51 -17.97
C CYS A 171 14.33 -8.52 -19.13
N SER A 172 15.53 -8.64 -19.68
CA SER A 172 15.88 -9.76 -20.56
C SER A 172 16.42 -10.89 -19.67
N ASN A 173 15.77 -12.05 -19.72
CA ASN A 173 16.19 -13.27 -19.03
C ASN A 173 17.69 -13.51 -19.28
N LYS A 174 18.47 -13.58 -18.20
CA LYS A 174 19.82 -14.09 -18.23
C LYS A 174 19.85 -15.49 -17.62
#